data_AF-A0ABD3WYD5-F1
#
_entry.id   AF-A0ABD3WYD5-F1
#
_cell.length_a   1.000
_cell.length_b   1.000
_cell.length_c   1.000
_cell.angle_alpha   90.00
_cell.angle_beta   90.00
_cell.angle_gamma   90.00
#
_symmetry.space_group_name_H-M   'P 1'
#
loop_
_entity.id
_entity.type
_entity.pdbx_description
1 polymer ?
#
loop_
_entity_poly.entity_id
_entity_poly.type
_entity_poly.pdbx_seq_one_letter_code
_entity_poly.pdbx_strand_id
1 'polypeptide(L)'
;TLLFQLIAYESASDSNPLTIFTVDPVTKMYVNITEEIETNRIIANITLNKELDRELYDAGMDLIFGARDTKGNVIYKTVRLYILDVCDEAPKFERDSYILEIEE
;
A
#
# COMPACT_ATOMS: atom_id res chain seq x y z
N THR A 1 11.09 1.29 0.69
CA THR A 1 10.86 1.95 1.99
C THR A 1 9.91 1.12 2.83
N LEU A 2 10.20 0.90 4.13
CA LEU A 2 9.26 0.25 5.05
C LEU A 2 8.10 1.20 5.34
N LEU A 3 6.86 0.75 5.14
CA LEU A 3 5.65 1.51 5.43
C LEU A 3 5.12 1.17 6.83
N PHE A 4 4.81 -0.10 7.06
CA PHE A 4 4.29 -0.62 8.32
C PHE A 4 4.52 -2.12 8.43
N GLN A 5 4.23 -2.68 9.61
CA GLN A 5 4.24 -4.11 9.87
C GLN A 5 2.83 -4.63 10.11
N LEU A 6 2.51 -5.78 9.52
CA LEU A 6 1.34 -6.57 9.88
C LEU A 6 1.78 -7.75 10.72
N ILE A 7 1.05 -8.01 11.80
CA ILE A 7 1.31 -9.14 12.67
C ILE A 7 0.04 -9.97 12.76
N ALA A 8 0.15 -11.25 12.43
CA ALA A 8 -0.92 -12.22 12.61
C ALA A 8 -0.47 -13.30 13.61
N TYR A 9 -1.39 -13.69 14.49
CA TYR A 9 -1.16 -14.67 15.55
C TYR A 9 -2.00 -15.91 15.30
N GLU A 10 -1.43 -17.08 15.57
CA GLU A 10 -2.16 -18.33 15.67
C GLU A 10 -2.48 -18.61 17.15
N SER A 11 -3.74 -18.90 17.44
CA SER A 11 -4.22 -19.19 18.80
C SER A 11 -4.34 -20.69 19.08
N ALA A 12 -4.30 -21.51 18.03
CA ALA A 12 -4.39 -22.95 18.14
C ALA A 12 -3.12 -23.55 18.75
N SER A 13 -3.31 -24.62 19.53
CA SER A 13 -2.20 -25.35 20.18
C SER A 13 -1.32 -26.11 19.18
N ASP A 14 -1.88 -26.47 18.02
CA ASP A 14 -1.15 -26.97 16.87
C ASP A 14 -0.70 -25.75 16.07
N SER A 15 0.46 -25.18 16.39
CA SER A 15 0.95 -23.99 15.70
C SER A 15 1.02 -24.24 14.19
N ASN A 16 0.03 -23.71 13.47
CA ASN A 16 -0.05 -23.83 12.04
C ASN A 16 0.70 -22.63 11.43
N PRO A 17 1.60 -22.86 10.47
CA PRO A 17 2.28 -21.76 9.82
C PRO A 17 1.24 -20.88 9.11
N LEU A 18 1.32 -19.58 9.38
CA LEU A 18 0.51 -18.55 8.74
C LEU A 18 1.23 -18.02 7.50
N THR A 19 0.46 -17.53 6.53
CA THR A 19 0.99 -16.80 5.37
C THR A 19 0.16 -15.54 5.17
N ILE A 20 0.83 -14.41 4.93
CA ILE A 20 0.20 -13.13 4.63
C ILE A 20 0.30 -12.87 3.12
N PHE A 21 -0.79 -12.41 2.53
CA PHE A 21 -0.86 -12.14 1.10
C PHE A 21 -1.69 -10.90 0.78
N THR A 22 -1.44 -10.31 -0.39
CA THR A 22 -2.26 -9.23 -0.94
C THR A 22 -3.50 -9.82 -1.61
N VAL A 23 -4.68 -9.24 -1.39
CA VAL A 23 -5.95 -9.77 -1.92
C VAL A 23 -6.24 -9.25 -3.32
N ASP A 24 -6.01 -7.96 -3.57
CA ASP A 24 -6.40 -7.30 -4.81
C ASP A 24 -5.19 -6.85 -5.66
N PRO A 25 -5.38 -6.63 -6.98
CA PRO A 25 -4.31 -6.23 -7.88
C PRO A 25 -3.68 -4.87 -7.55
N VAL A 26 -4.44 -3.93 -6.98
CA VAL A 26 -3.94 -2.60 -6.64
C VAL A 26 -2.94 -2.75 -5.49
N THR A 27 -3.32 -3.41 -4.41
CA THR A 27 -2.40 -3.70 -3.30
C THR A 27 -1.13 -4.40 -3.80
N LYS A 28 -1.28 -5.44 -4.64
CA LYS A 28 -0.12 -6.16 -5.21
C LYS A 28 0.80 -5.29 -6.07
N MET A 29 0.26 -4.27 -6.72
CA MET A 29 1.05 -3.34 -7.54
C MET A 29 1.94 -2.43 -6.70
N TYR A 30 1.44 -2.01 -5.53
CA TYR A 30 2.07 -0.96 -4.72
C TYR A 30 2.98 -1.48 -3.62
N VAL A 31 2.67 -2.65 -3.05
CA VAL A 31 3.40 -3.14 -1.89
C VAL A 31 4.06 -4.49 -2.13
N ASN A 32 5.24 -4.65 -1.56
CA ASN A 32 5.92 -5.92 -1.40
C ASN A 32 5.80 -6.37 0.06
N ILE A 33 5.70 -7.68 0.24
CA ILE A 33 5.62 -8.33 1.55
C ILE A 33 6.93 -9.10 1.76
N THR A 34 7.61 -8.85 2.87
CA THR A 34 8.66 -9.74 3.37
C THR A 34 8.25 -10.30 4.73
N GLU A 35 8.29 -11.61 4.85
CA GLU A 35 7.77 -12.35 5.99
C GLU A 35 8.90 -12.82 6.91
N GLU A 36 8.70 -12.66 8.21
CA GLU A 36 9.50 -13.27 9.26
C GLU A 36 8.57 -14.17 10.09
N ILE A 37 8.86 -15.47 10.06
CA ILE A 37 8.03 -16.50 10.70
C ILE A 37 8.61 -16.82 12.07
N GLU A 38 7.77 -16.71 13.09
CA GLU A 38 8.06 -17.15 14.44
C GLU A 38 7.16 -18.33 14.84
N THR A 39 7.38 -18.90 16.03
CA THR A 39 6.71 -20.13 16.47
C THR A 39 5.18 -20.01 16.51
N ASN A 40 4.58 -18.85 16.79
CA ASN A 40 3.11 -18.68 16.91
C ASN A 40 2.58 -17.43 16.20
N ARG A 41 3.43 -16.74 15.45
CA ARG A 41 3.07 -15.51 14.75
C ARG A 41 3.89 -15.33 13.51
N ILE A 42 3.35 -14.55 12.59
CA ILE A 42 4.05 -14.08 11.40
C ILE A 42 4.10 -12.56 11.43
N ILE A 43 5.28 -12.01 11.13
CA ILE A 43 5.51 -10.58 10.98
C ILE A 43 5.74 -10.31 9.50
N ALA A 44 4.85 -9.53 8.89
CA ALA A 44 4.96 -9.10 7.51
C ALA A 44 5.39 -7.64 7.46
N ASN A 45 6.60 -7.39 6.94
CA ASN A 45 7.07 -6.06 6.62
C ASN A 45 6.48 -5.62 5.29
N ILE A 46 5.65 -4.58 5.32
CA ILE A 46 5.03 -4.02 4.12
C ILE A 46 5.91 -2.89 3.63
N THR A 47 6.46 -3.08 2.43
CA THR A 47 7.34 -2.09 1.79
C THR A 47 6.71 -1.56 0.52
N LEU A 48 6.98 -0.30 0.22
CA LEU A 48 6.55 0.31 -1.03
C LEU A 48 7.42 -0.19 -2.20
N ASN A 49 6.78 -0.65 -3.28
CA ASN A 49 7.43 -1.18 -4.48
C ASN A 49 7.74 -0.09 -5.52
N LYS A 50 6.95 0.99 -5.53
CA LYS A 50 7.10 2.14 -6.44
C LYS A 50 6.55 3.40 -5.79
N GLU A 51 6.98 4.56 -6.26
CA GLU A 51 6.52 5.85 -5.73
C GLU A 51 5.00 6.01 -5.81
N LEU A 52 4.45 6.73 -4.83
CA LEU A 52 3.04 7.08 -4.75
C LEU A 52 2.87 8.46 -5.34
N ASP A 53 1.90 8.58 -6.24
CA ASP A 53 1.52 9.81 -6.90
C ASP A 53 0.12 10.16 -6.39
N ARG A 54 -0.03 11.35 -5.79
CA ARG A 54 -1.29 11.76 -5.16
C ARG A 54 -2.35 12.10 -6.20
N GLU A 55 -1.95 12.67 -7.33
CA GLU A 55 -2.77 13.12 -8.44
C GLU A 55 -3.51 11.96 -9.10
N LEU A 56 -3.02 10.73 -8.92
CA LEU A 56 -3.66 9.51 -9.40
C LEU A 56 -4.67 8.87 -8.43
N TYR A 57 -4.63 9.18 -7.12
CA TYR A 57 -5.35 8.38 -6.10
C TYR A 57 -6.14 9.19 -5.06
N ASP A 58 -6.57 10.42 -5.36
CA ASP A 58 -7.50 11.22 -4.53
C ASP A 58 -7.25 11.10 -3.01
N ALA A 59 -6.04 11.47 -2.59
CA ALA A 59 -5.58 11.54 -1.20
C ALA A 59 -5.45 10.20 -0.42
N GLY A 60 -5.78 9.04 -1.00
CA GLY A 60 -5.51 7.75 -0.34
C GLY A 60 -6.01 6.51 -1.06
N MET A 61 -5.45 5.36 -0.68
CA MET A 61 -5.79 4.05 -1.23
C MET A 61 -6.07 3.02 -0.14
N ASP A 62 -7.00 2.11 -0.40
CA ASP A 62 -7.30 0.99 0.48
C ASP A 62 -6.46 -0.23 0.06
N LEU A 63 -5.62 -0.71 0.98
CA LEU A 63 -4.81 -1.91 0.81
C LEU A 63 -5.48 -3.08 1.50
N ILE A 64 -5.67 -4.21 0.80
CA ILE A 64 -6.37 -5.37 1.33
C ILE A 64 -5.41 -6.54 1.48
N PHE A 65 -5.28 -7.01 2.72
CA PHE A 65 -4.43 -8.13 3.09
C PHE A 65 -5.26 -9.30 3.59
N GLY A 66 -4.79 -10.51 3.29
CA GLY A 66 -5.30 -11.75 3.84
C GLY A 66 -4.23 -12.44 4.67
N ALA A 67 -4.64 -13.13 5.74
CA ALA A 67 -3.82 -14.11 6.43
C ALA A 67 -4.50 -15.46 6.35
N ARG A 68 -3.75 -16.50 5.98
CA ARG A 68 -4.25 -17.86 5.78
C ARG A 68 -3.46 -18.84 6.63
N ASP A 69 -4.16 -19.79 7.25
CA ASP A 69 -3.55 -20.97 7.90
C ASP A 69 -3.44 -22.17 6.95
N THR A 70 -2.76 -23.23 7.37
CA THR A 70 -2.61 -24.47 6.60
C THR A 70 -3.91 -25.25 6.39
N LYS A 71 -4.95 -24.95 7.17
CA LYS A 71 -6.27 -25.59 7.10
C LYS A 71 -7.21 -24.87 6.14
N GLY A 72 -6.78 -23.74 5.58
CA GLY A 72 -7.54 -22.93 4.63
C GLY A 72 -8.45 -21.90 5.28
N ASN A 73 -8.37 -21.69 6.60
CA ASN A 73 -9.03 -20.57 7.25
C ASN A 73 -8.36 -19.27 6.82
N VAL A 74 -9.16 -18.25 6.51
CA VAL A 74 -8.67 -16.96 6.02
C VAL A 74 -9.33 -15.82 6.77
N ILE A 75 -8.53 -14.85 7.17
CA ILE A 75 -8.99 -13.55 7.67
C ILE A 75 -8.53 -12.45 6.73
N TYR A 76 -9.31 -11.36 6.65
CA TYR A 76 -9.00 -10.21 5.82
C TYR A 76 -8.90 -8.93 6.65
N LYS A 77 -8.00 -8.03 6.27
CA LYS A 77 -7.87 -6.69 6.82
C LYS A 77 -7.60 -5.66 5.75
N THR A 78 -8.34 -4.56 5.85
CA THR A 78 -8.15 -3.36 5.03
C THR A 78 -7.34 -2.34 5.81
N VAL A 79 -6.29 -1.82 5.19
CA VAL A 79 -5.45 -0.73 5.70
C VAL A 79 -5.60 0.43 4.75
N ARG A 80 -6.09 1.57 5.25
CA ARG A 80 -6.17 2.79 4.45
C ARG A 80 -4.84 3.54 4.52
N LEU A 81 -4.21 3.71 3.37
CA LEU A 81 -3.00 4.49 3.20
C LEU A 81 -3.38 5.91 2.79
N TYR A 82 -2.98 6.90 3.61
CA TYR A 82 -3.12 8.31 3.27
C TYR A 82 -1.85 8.80 2.59
N ILE A 83 -2.01 9.43 1.43
CA ILE A 83 -0.89 10.01 0.68
C ILE A 83 -0.79 11.47 1.09
N LEU A 84 0.38 11.86 1.62
CA LEU A 84 0.62 13.25 2.00
C LEU A 84 0.74 14.11 0.74
N ASP A 85 0.06 15.25 0.74
CA ASP A 85 0.18 16.27 -0.29
C ASP A 85 1.53 16.97 -0.13
N VAL A 86 2.50 16.57 -0.95
CA VAL A 86 3.78 17.26 -1.06
C VAL A 86 3.67 18.14 -2.31
N CYS A 87 4.06 19.41 -2.21
CA CYS A 87 4.11 20.30 -3.37
C CYS A 87 5.36 19.98 -4.20
N ASP A 88 5.40 18.79 -4.80
CA ASP A 88 6.51 18.26 -5.59
C ASP A 88 6.34 18.46 -7.11
N GLU A 89 5.12 18.75 -7.58
CA GLU A 89 4.85 19.14 -8.96
C GLU A 89 5.04 20.65 -9.20
N ALA A 90 5.78 21.01 -10.25
CA ALA A 90 5.96 22.40 -10.66
C ALA A 90 4.67 22.97 -11.29
N PRO A 91 4.38 24.28 -11.12
CA PRO A 91 3.24 24.90 -11.79
C PRO A 91 3.38 24.76 -13.31
N LYS A 92 2.27 24.40 -13.96
CA LYS A 92 2.18 24.26 -15.42
C LYS A 92 1.43 25.48 -15.98
N PHE A 93 2.00 26.13 -16.99
CA PHE A 93 1.28 27.17 -17.73
C PHE A 93 0.08 26.56 -18.46
N GLU A 94 -1.04 27.28 -18.53
CA GLU A 94 -2.23 26.81 -19.27
C GLU A 94 -1.97 26.76 -20.78
N ARG A 95 -1.06 27.62 -21.27
CA ARG A 95 -0.67 27.73 -22.67
C ARG A 95 0.84 27.86 -22.80
N ASP A 96 1.39 27.34 -23.88
CA ASP A 96 2.80 27.50 -24.23
C ASP A 96 3.17 28.97 -24.52
N SER A 97 2.18 29.80 -24.86
CA SER A 97 2.35 31.24 -25.06
C SER A 97 1.05 32.01 -24.83
N TYR A 98 1.19 33.27 -24.41
CA TYR A 98 0.10 34.23 -24.32
C TYR A 98 0.44 35.41 -25.24
N ILE A 99 -0.41 35.66 -26.23
CA ILE A 99 -0.24 36.73 -27.21
C ILE A 99 -1.35 37.76 -26.95
N LEU A 100 -0.95 39.02 -26.77
CA LEU A 100 -1.84 40.15 -26.62
C LEU A 100 -1.36 41.29 -27.53
N GLU A 101 -2.28 41.86 -28.29
CA GLU A 101 -2.04 43.06 -29.08
C GLU A 101 -2.54 44.27 -28.27
N ILE A 102 -1.69 45.30 -28.15
CA ILE A 102 -1.97 46.49 -27.36
C ILE A 102 -1.86 47.69 -28.31
N GLU A 103 -2.91 48.52 -28.36
CA GLU A 103 -2.89 49.80 -29.09
C GLU A 103 -2.06 50.83 -28.32
N GLU A 104 -1.31 51.67 -29.04
CA GLU A 104 -0.48 52.76 -28.49
C GLU A 104 -1.31 53.91 -27.88
#